data_AF-A0A1F9XHS3-F1
#
_entry.id   AF-A0A1F9XHS3-F1
#
_cell.length_a   1.000
_cell.length_b   1.000
_cell.length_c   1.000
_cell.angle_alpha   90.00
_cell.angle_beta   90.00
_cell.angle_gamma   90.00
#
_symmetry.space_group_name_H-M   'P 1'
#
loop_
_entity.id
_entity.type
_entity.pdbx_description
1 polymer ?
#
loop_
_entity_poly.entity_id
_entity_poly.type
_entity_poly.pdbx_seq_one_letter_code
_entity_poly.pdbx_strand_id
1 'polypeptide(L)'
;MKKFLFGIIFGLSCFGGSVFSADEMINVYLNAGTEKYLQGDYSSAVDNLEKAYELDKNNEKVKGLLVKVIVDAGTNYNLMRDYQKAVKYLERGIKIAPDDEKINELYRVTNETLSRGKVERAVPKPEPLTQPNAGLQAPALKPEARKTLETASVQQKKAEEKVKTVEVPAVSFKPAGGGAYKALFLLMLFLVLFLIVFAIAQAVKINAIKLLLEQQKTAASEQEARFETEKTKFIGKIEKDKDILRGKELEIEKLSLEKKMRAELDKKLSEIARQKEPELARVKLETKNAYMKTEQRDLGEFARKTDINDNKNIFVTQPPLEQARDRIANRSVSLYEQSPEAALAFLKETAANPNPGVRSNVVKALAVLAVPETLELLFALNNDTSESVRREVIKAIRMLGTKINNAEIQLPENIKAEIFRLFQEELDKGEWIF
;
A
#
# COMPACT_ATOMS: atom_id res chain seq x y z
N MET A 1 -19.49 -0.67 -77.07
CA MET A 1 -20.26 0.02 -76.02
C MET A 1 -20.46 -0.88 -74.78
N LYS A 2 -19.44 -1.06 -73.93
CA LYS A 2 -19.56 -1.86 -72.67
C LYS A 2 -18.97 -1.22 -71.40
N LYS A 3 -18.25 -0.08 -71.51
CA LYS A 3 -17.71 0.66 -70.35
C LYS A 3 -18.57 1.85 -69.89
N PHE A 4 -19.61 2.22 -70.63
CA PHE A 4 -20.46 3.39 -70.32
C PHE A 4 -21.73 3.04 -69.52
N LEU A 5 -22.16 1.76 -69.55
CA LEU A 5 -23.38 1.32 -68.86
C LEU A 5 -23.15 1.03 -67.36
N PHE A 6 -21.90 0.79 -66.94
CA PHE A 6 -21.55 0.47 -65.56
C PHE A 6 -21.59 1.70 -64.63
N GLY A 7 -21.38 2.90 -65.19
CA GLY A 7 -21.39 4.16 -64.41
C GLY A 7 -22.79 4.65 -64.01
N ILE A 8 -23.86 4.13 -64.62
CA ILE A 8 -25.24 4.57 -64.34
C ILE A 8 -25.89 3.71 -63.25
N ILE A 9 -25.54 2.42 -63.16
CA ILE A 9 -26.07 1.51 -62.12
C ILE A 9 -25.47 1.82 -60.75
N PHE A 10 -24.27 2.40 -60.68
CA PHE A 10 -23.63 2.83 -59.42
C PHE A 10 -24.10 4.22 -58.93
N GLY A 11 -24.93 4.94 -59.71
CA GLY A 11 -25.40 6.29 -59.37
C GLY A 11 -26.76 6.36 -58.67
N LEU A 12 -27.39 5.21 -58.38
CA LEU A 12 -28.80 5.13 -57.97
C LEU A 12 -29.07 4.28 -56.71
N SER A 13 -28.02 4.01 -55.93
CA SER A 13 -28.09 3.28 -54.64
C SER A 13 -27.81 4.17 -53.41
N CYS A 14 -27.47 5.45 -53.59
CA CYS A 14 -27.10 6.37 -52.50
C CYS A 14 -28.23 7.31 -52.05
N PHE A 15 -29.44 7.24 -52.62
CA PHE A 15 -30.65 7.89 -52.08
C PHE A 15 -31.48 6.91 -51.25
N GLY A 16 -30.79 6.27 -50.30
CA GLY A 16 -31.33 5.39 -49.27
C GLY A 16 -30.71 5.71 -47.91
N GLY A 17 -30.46 7.00 -47.65
CA GLY A 17 -29.91 7.48 -46.39
C GLY A 17 -30.92 7.31 -45.27
N SER A 18 -30.97 6.13 -44.66
CA SER A 18 -31.55 5.93 -43.34
C SER A 18 -30.79 6.83 -42.37
N VAL A 19 -31.35 8.01 -42.09
CA VAL A 19 -30.91 8.86 -40.99
C VAL A 19 -31.30 8.13 -39.72
N PHE A 20 -30.38 7.27 -39.23
CA PHE A 20 -30.50 6.65 -37.92
C PHE A 20 -30.82 7.75 -36.92
N SER A 21 -31.92 7.58 -36.19
CA SER A 21 -32.30 8.52 -35.15
C SER A 21 -31.17 8.65 -34.12
N ALA A 22 -31.09 9.80 -33.45
CA ALA A 22 -30.12 9.99 -32.37
C ALA A 22 -30.28 8.87 -31.33
N ASP A 23 -31.52 8.49 -31.00
CA ASP A 23 -31.86 7.39 -30.11
C ASP A 23 -31.33 6.03 -30.59
N GLU A 24 -31.43 5.70 -31.88
CA GLU A 24 -30.84 4.47 -32.43
C GLU A 24 -29.31 4.47 -32.31
N MET A 25 -28.63 5.58 -32.63
CA MET A 25 -27.18 5.67 -32.49
C MET A 25 -26.73 5.63 -31.02
N ILE A 26 -27.46 6.30 -30.11
CA ILE A 26 -27.25 6.20 -28.66
C ILE A 26 -27.37 4.74 -28.20
N ASN A 27 -28.41 4.02 -28.63
CA ASN A 27 -28.58 2.61 -28.27
C ASN A 27 -27.51 1.70 -28.87
N VAL A 28 -27.04 1.95 -30.11
CA VAL A 28 -25.92 1.21 -30.72
C VAL A 28 -24.63 1.40 -29.91
N TYR A 29 -24.25 2.64 -29.59
CA TYR A 29 -23.06 2.92 -28.79
C TYR A 29 -23.18 2.45 -27.34
N LEU A 30 -24.37 2.56 -26.72
CA LEU A 30 -24.66 2.04 -25.39
C LEU A 30 -24.52 0.51 -25.33
N ASN A 31 -25.06 -0.20 -26.32
CA ASN A 31 -24.97 -1.66 -26.39
C ASN A 31 -23.53 -2.12 -26.65
N ALA A 32 -22.82 -1.50 -27.59
CA ALA A 32 -21.42 -1.80 -27.87
C ALA A 32 -20.51 -1.52 -26.65
N GLY A 33 -20.73 -0.40 -25.95
CA GLY A 33 -20.02 -0.07 -24.72
C GLY A 33 -20.31 -1.05 -23.58
N THR A 34 -21.57 -1.51 -23.46
CA THR A 34 -21.97 -2.55 -22.50
C THR A 34 -21.32 -3.89 -22.80
N GLU A 35 -21.28 -4.30 -24.08
CA GLU A 35 -20.61 -5.54 -24.52
C GLU A 35 -19.12 -5.51 -24.19
N LYS A 36 -18.43 -4.40 -24.48
CA LYS A 36 -17.00 -4.24 -24.19
C LYS A 36 -16.70 -4.24 -22.68
N TYR A 37 -17.57 -3.62 -21.88
CA TYR A 37 -17.48 -3.70 -20.42
C TYR A 37 -17.64 -5.13 -19.90
N LEU A 38 -18.60 -5.91 -20.43
CA LEU A 38 -18.77 -7.32 -20.08
C LEU A 38 -17.60 -8.21 -20.54
N GLN A 39 -16.87 -7.80 -21.59
CA GLN A 39 -15.62 -8.43 -22.03
C GLN A 39 -14.38 -7.99 -21.21
N GLY A 40 -14.51 -7.02 -20.30
CA GLY A 40 -13.40 -6.43 -19.54
C GLY A 40 -12.54 -5.45 -20.33
N ASP A 41 -12.94 -5.07 -21.55
CA ASP A 41 -12.28 -4.03 -22.34
C ASP A 41 -12.78 -2.65 -21.93
N TYR A 42 -12.25 -2.17 -20.80
CA TYR A 42 -12.58 -0.86 -20.25
C TYR A 42 -12.29 0.31 -21.21
N SER A 43 -11.32 0.20 -22.12
CA SER A 43 -11.02 1.27 -23.07
C SER A 43 -12.14 1.40 -24.08
N SER A 44 -12.43 0.32 -24.82
CA SER A 44 -13.52 0.33 -25.80
C SER A 44 -14.89 0.54 -25.15
N ALA A 45 -15.07 0.15 -23.88
CA ALA A 45 -16.29 0.43 -23.14
C ALA A 45 -16.50 1.93 -22.92
N VAL A 46 -15.54 2.63 -22.31
CA VAL A 46 -15.62 4.08 -22.08
C VAL A 46 -15.68 4.83 -23.41
N ASP A 47 -14.87 4.45 -24.40
CA ASP A 47 -14.79 5.12 -25.71
C ASP A 47 -16.06 4.96 -26.58
N ASN A 48 -16.97 4.03 -26.25
CA ASN A 48 -18.31 3.94 -26.86
C ASN A 48 -19.38 4.59 -25.99
N LEU A 49 -19.30 4.44 -24.66
CA LEU A 49 -20.24 5.08 -23.74
C LEU A 49 -20.11 6.61 -23.75
N GLU A 50 -18.92 7.17 -23.96
CA GLU A 50 -18.74 8.61 -24.18
C GLU A 50 -19.43 9.09 -25.47
N LYS A 51 -19.40 8.32 -26.57
CA LYS A 51 -20.11 8.69 -27.80
C LYS A 51 -21.63 8.67 -27.61
N ALA A 52 -22.15 7.70 -26.87
CA ALA A 52 -23.56 7.70 -26.46
C ALA A 52 -23.91 8.92 -25.60
N TYR A 53 -23.00 9.34 -24.70
CA TYR A 53 -23.18 10.51 -23.83
C TYR A 53 -23.03 11.85 -24.58
N GLU A 54 -22.17 11.93 -25.59
CA GLU A 54 -22.03 13.11 -26.44
C GLU A 54 -23.28 13.36 -27.30
N LEU A 55 -23.98 12.29 -27.71
CA LEU A 55 -25.26 12.36 -28.43
C LEU A 55 -26.43 12.79 -27.55
N ASP A 56 -26.53 12.32 -26.30
CA ASP A 56 -27.46 12.86 -25.29
C ASP A 56 -26.84 12.89 -23.88
N LYS A 57 -26.47 14.11 -23.46
CA LYS A 57 -25.89 14.39 -22.14
C LYS A 57 -26.90 14.35 -20.99
N ASN A 58 -28.20 14.35 -21.30
CA ASN A 58 -29.27 14.22 -20.31
C ASN A 58 -29.68 12.76 -20.08
N ASN A 59 -29.08 11.81 -20.82
CA ASN A 59 -29.40 10.40 -20.71
C ASN A 59 -28.80 9.79 -19.44
N GLU A 60 -29.50 9.90 -18.31
CA GLU A 60 -29.03 9.39 -17.02
C GLU A 60 -28.71 7.87 -17.02
N LYS A 61 -29.29 7.08 -17.94
CA LYS A 61 -28.93 5.67 -18.14
C LYS A 61 -27.52 5.53 -18.74
N VAL A 62 -27.22 6.28 -19.80
CA VAL A 62 -25.88 6.30 -20.43
C VAL A 62 -24.86 6.89 -19.47
N LYS A 63 -25.15 8.07 -18.90
CA LYS A 63 -24.29 8.78 -17.94
C LYS A 63 -23.97 7.93 -16.71
N GLY A 64 -24.98 7.31 -16.10
CA GLY A 64 -24.80 6.43 -14.93
C GLY A 64 -23.99 5.17 -15.25
N LEU A 65 -24.16 4.56 -16.43
CA LEU A 65 -23.32 3.45 -16.85
C LEU A 65 -21.89 3.89 -17.15
N LEU A 66 -21.70 5.01 -17.86
CA LEU A 66 -20.40 5.59 -18.18
C LEU A 66 -19.58 5.91 -16.91
N VAL A 67 -20.21 6.57 -15.93
CA VAL A 67 -19.64 6.83 -14.59
C VAL A 67 -19.22 5.52 -13.92
N LYS A 68 -20.09 4.49 -13.91
CA LYS A 68 -19.76 3.19 -13.33
C LYS A 68 -18.56 2.53 -14.03
N VAL A 69 -18.55 2.48 -15.36
CA VAL A 69 -17.47 1.86 -16.15
C VAL A 69 -16.14 2.60 -15.94
N ILE A 70 -16.16 3.92 -15.76
CA ILE A 70 -14.97 4.72 -15.41
C ILE A 70 -14.45 4.38 -14.00
N VAL A 71 -15.34 4.25 -13.00
CA VAL A 71 -14.94 3.84 -11.63
C VAL A 71 -14.36 2.43 -11.62
N ASP A 72 -15.00 1.49 -12.34
CA ASP A 72 -14.52 0.11 -12.46
C ASP A 72 -13.17 0.05 -13.20
N ALA A 73 -12.98 0.84 -14.27
CA ALA A 73 -11.71 0.98 -14.99
C ALA A 73 -10.60 1.55 -14.10
N GLY A 74 -10.88 2.65 -13.39
CA GLY A 74 -9.95 3.26 -12.44
C GLY A 74 -9.55 2.29 -11.33
N THR A 75 -10.50 1.53 -10.80
CA THR A 75 -10.26 0.49 -9.79
C THR A 75 -9.41 -0.66 -10.34
N ASN A 76 -9.72 -1.13 -11.55
CA ASN A 76 -8.98 -2.20 -12.22
C ASN A 76 -7.51 -1.82 -12.46
N TYR A 77 -7.25 -0.63 -13.01
CA TYR A 77 -5.88 -0.15 -13.24
C TYR A 77 -5.12 0.14 -11.94
N ASN A 78 -5.80 0.55 -10.85
CA ASN A 78 -5.18 0.61 -9.51
C ASN A 78 -4.70 -0.75 -9.02
N LEU A 79 -5.52 -1.80 -9.17
CA LEU A 79 -5.16 -3.18 -8.80
C LEU A 79 -3.99 -3.70 -9.65
N MET A 80 -3.92 -3.31 -10.93
CA MET A 80 -2.78 -3.57 -11.82
C MET A 80 -1.55 -2.67 -11.55
N ARG A 81 -1.65 -1.71 -10.62
CA ARG A 81 -0.64 -0.67 -10.33
C ARG A 81 -0.32 0.28 -11.50
N ASP A 82 -1.16 0.29 -12.54
CA ASP A 82 -1.10 1.29 -13.62
C ASP A 82 -1.85 2.56 -13.20
N TYR A 83 -1.30 3.23 -12.18
CA TYR A 83 -1.89 4.45 -11.63
C TYR A 83 -2.00 5.57 -12.67
N GLN A 84 -1.19 5.52 -13.73
CA GLN A 84 -1.18 6.50 -14.83
C GLN A 84 -2.37 6.32 -15.76
N LYS A 85 -2.78 5.09 -16.09
CA LYS A 85 -4.07 4.84 -16.75
C LYS A 85 -5.24 5.12 -15.82
N ALA A 86 -5.16 4.69 -14.55
CA ALA A 86 -6.23 4.91 -13.58
C ALA A 86 -6.60 6.40 -13.44
N VAL A 87 -5.61 7.28 -13.25
CA VAL A 87 -5.82 8.75 -13.23
C VAL A 87 -6.53 9.24 -14.49
N LYS A 88 -6.10 8.83 -15.69
CA LYS A 88 -6.70 9.28 -16.96
C LYS A 88 -8.16 8.91 -17.13
N TYR A 89 -8.60 7.74 -16.66
CA TYR A 89 -10.02 7.40 -16.67
C TYR A 89 -10.81 8.23 -15.67
N LEU A 90 -10.27 8.42 -14.46
CA LEU A 90 -10.93 9.20 -13.41
C LEU A 90 -11.04 10.70 -13.80
N GLU A 91 -10.06 11.26 -14.50
CA GLU A 91 -10.13 12.59 -15.13
C GLU A 91 -11.25 12.73 -16.18
N ARG A 92 -11.62 11.64 -16.87
CA ARG A 92 -12.81 11.62 -17.75
C ARG A 92 -14.07 11.65 -16.89
N GLY A 93 -14.11 10.82 -15.84
CA GLY A 93 -15.21 10.78 -14.86
C GLY A 93 -15.54 12.12 -14.22
N ILE A 94 -14.54 12.85 -13.73
CA ILE A 94 -14.73 14.18 -13.09
C ILE A 94 -15.38 15.19 -14.06
N LYS A 95 -15.15 15.09 -15.38
CA LYS A 95 -15.77 15.96 -16.38
C LYS A 95 -17.24 15.61 -16.67
N ILE A 96 -17.68 14.41 -16.29
CA ILE A 96 -19.04 13.87 -16.54
C ILE A 96 -19.90 13.97 -15.27
N ALA A 97 -19.30 13.73 -14.11
CA ALA A 97 -19.93 13.81 -12.80
C ALA A 97 -18.93 14.40 -11.78
N PRO A 98 -18.73 15.74 -11.75
CA PRO A 98 -17.77 16.39 -10.86
C PRO A 98 -18.12 16.22 -9.38
N ASP A 99 -19.39 16.00 -9.05
CA ASP A 99 -19.88 15.80 -7.69
C ASP A 99 -19.89 14.32 -7.24
N ASP A 100 -19.41 13.38 -8.07
CA ASP A 100 -19.35 11.96 -7.70
C ASP A 100 -18.23 11.70 -6.68
N GLU A 101 -18.62 11.46 -5.42
CA GLU A 101 -17.71 11.20 -4.30
C GLU A 101 -16.75 10.03 -4.56
N LYS A 102 -17.19 8.99 -5.28
CA LYS A 102 -16.36 7.79 -5.52
C LYS A 102 -15.31 8.05 -6.58
N ILE A 103 -15.65 8.75 -7.66
CA ILE A 103 -14.67 9.20 -8.66
C ILE A 103 -13.64 10.11 -7.99
N ASN A 104 -14.09 11.09 -7.20
CA ASN A 104 -13.22 12.06 -6.53
C ASN A 104 -12.27 11.41 -5.51
N GLU A 105 -12.77 10.54 -4.63
CA GLU A 105 -11.93 9.84 -3.64
C GLU A 105 -10.97 8.86 -4.31
N LEU A 106 -11.44 8.09 -5.30
CA LEU A 106 -10.58 7.18 -6.05
C LEU A 106 -9.50 7.94 -6.81
N TYR A 107 -9.83 9.09 -7.45
CA TYR A 107 -8.85 9.98 -8.08
C TYR A 107 -7.82 10.49 -7.06
N ARG A 108 -8.27 10.97 -5.89
CA ARG A 108 -7.41 11.47 -4.82
C ARG A 108 -6.41 10.41 -4.37
N VAL A 109 -6.87 9.21 -4.01
CA VAL A 109 -6.02 8.11 -3.54
C VAL A 109 -5.09 7.59 -4.66
N THR A 110 -5.57 7.51 -5.90
CA THR A 110 -4.76 7.08 -7.07
C THR A 110 -3.63 8.08 -7.34
N ASN A 111 -3.98 9.37 -7.44
CA ASN A 111 -3.03 10.42 -7.76
C ASN A 111 -2.05 10.66 -6.61
N GLU A 112 -2.50 10.53 -5.35
CA GLU A 112 -1.60 10.51 -4.21
C GLU A 112 -0.65 9.31 -4.27
N THR A 113 -1.12 8.10 -4.60
CA THR A 113 -0.25 6.91 -4.72
C THR A 113 0.78 7.07 -5.84
N LEU A 114 0.36 7.56 -7.01
CA LEU A 114 1.23 7.93 -8.14
C LEU A 114 2.25 9.02 -7.75
N SER A 115 1.87 9.94 -6.87
CA SER A 115 2.74 11.02 -6.40
C SER A 115 3.67 10.56 -5.27
N ARG A 116 3.24 9.68 -4.37
CA ARG A 116 4.09 9.04 -3.34
C ARG A 116 5.21 8.22 -3.99
N GLY A 117 4.92 7.53 -5.09
CA GLY A 117 5.92 6.89 -5.96
C GLY A 117 6.90 7.85 -6.66
N LYS A 118 6.69 9.17 -6.58
CA LYS A 118 7.67 10.22 -6.96
C LYS A 118 8.32 10.88 -5.74
N VAL A 119 7.59 11.01 -4.63
CA VAL A 119 8.00 11.72 -3.40
C VAL A 119 9.04 10.95 -2.57
N GLU A 120 9.18 9.64 -2.76
CA GLU A 120 10.34 8.88 -2.26
C GLU A 120 11.69 9.38 -2.85
N ARG A 121 11.67 10.38 -3.74
CA ARG A 121 12.84 11.11 -4.27
C ARG A 121 12.92 12.60 -3.85
N ALA A 122 11.99 13.18 -3.08
CA ALA A 122 12.02 14.61 -2.71
C ALA A 122 11.16 15.02 -1.49
N VAL A 123 11.71 15.83 -0.57
CA VAL A 123 11.14 16.26 0.73
C VAL A 123 11.77 17.62 1.14
N PRO A 124 11.11 18.63 1.79
CA PRO A 124 9.69 19.06 1.81
C PRO A 124 9.42 20.62 1.80
N LYS A 125 8.13 21.03 1.90
CA LYS A 125 7.54 22.30 2.48
C LYS A 125 7.69 23.68 1.75
N PRO A 126 6.83 24.70 2.04
CA PRO A 126 5.39 24.69 2.41
C PRO A 126 4.48 25.75 1.67
N GLU A 127 3.17 25.71 2.00
CA GLU A 127 1.97 26.56 1.73
C GLU A 127 2.08 28.12 1.73
N PRO A 128 1.05 28.96 1.32
CA PRO A 128 -0.42 28.74 1.44
C PRO A 128 -1.46 29.36 0.43
N LEU A 129 -2.71 28.85 0.52
CA LEU A 129 -4.07 29.48 0.39
C LEU A 129 -4.54 30.32 -0.84
N THR A 130 -5.67 29.91 -1.47
CA THR A 130 -6.99 30.62 -1.44
C THR A 130 -8.15 29.91 -2.17
N GLN A 131 -9.40 30.22 -1.74
CA GLN A 131 -10.73 30.02 -2.38
C GLN A 131 -11.58 31.30 -2.04
N PRO A 132 -12.92 31.45 -2.25
CA PRO A 132 -13.93 30.62 -2.96
C PRO A 132 -14.96 31.43 -3.83
N ASN A 133 -15.98 30.73 -4.39
CA ASN A 133 -17.33 31.23 -4.77
C ASN A 133 -17.45 32.25 -5.93
N ALA A 134 -18.56 32.41 -6.68
CA ALA A 134 -19.84 31.69 -6.92
C ALA A 134 -20.38 32.16 -8.33
N GLY A 135 -21.56 31.85 -8.89
CA GLY A 135 -22.80 31.16 -8.47
C GLY A 135 -23.93 31.38 -9.49
N LEU A 136 -25.21 31.12 -9.11
CA LEU A 136 -26.47 31.35 -9.86
C LEU A 136 -26.70 30.43 -11.10
N GLN A 137 -27.93 30.15 -11.58
CA GLN A 137 -29.23 29.69 -11.04
C GLN A 137 -30.22 29.64 -12.24
N ALA A 138 -31.27 28.79 -12.19
CA ALA A 138 -32.29 28.61 -13.25
C ALA A 138 -33.54 29.53 -13.00
N PRO A 139 -34.75 29.43 -13.63
CA PRO A 139 -35.46 28.30 -14.30
C PRO A 139 -35.85 28.65 -15.79
N ALA A 140 -36.93 28.24 -16.49
CA ALA A 140 -38.20 27.55 -16.16
C ALA A 140 -38.98 26.96 -17.38
N LEU A 141 -39.91 26.02 -17.10
CA LEU A 141 -41.32 25.84 -17.58
C LEU A 141 -41.75 26.22 -19.04
N LYS A 142 -42.67 25.52 -19.75
CA LYS A 142 -43.32 24.17 -19.70
C LYS A 142 -44.10 23.94 -21.06
N PRO A 143 -44.97 22.90 -21.29
CA PRO A 143 -45.19 22.35 -22.64
C PRO A 143 -46.60 22.51 -23.26
N GLU A 144 -46.70 22.27 -24.57
CA GLU A 144 -47.87 21.86 -25.39
C GLU A 144 -47.33 21.34 -26.75
N ALA A 145 -48.02 20.56 -27.60
CA ALA A 145 -49.19 19.69 -27.48
C ALA A 145 -49.13 18.60 -28.59
N ARG A 146 -49.85 17.48 -28.41
CA ARG A 146 -49.86 16.33 -29.35
C ARG A 146 -50.96 16.48 -30.41
N LYS A 147 -50.68 16.20 -31.69
CA LYS A 147 -51.70 15.82 -32.68
C LYS A 147 -51.19 14.90 -33.79
N THR A 148 -52.10 14.10 -34.32
CA THR A 148 -51.93 13.04 -35.33
C THR A 148 -52.47 13.47 -36.70
N LEU A 149 -51.99 12.84 -37.78
CA LEU A 149 -52.67 12.47 -39.04
C LEU A 149 -51.68 11.52 -39.78
N GLU A 150 -52.05 10.28 -40.09
CA GLU A 150 -52.78 9.81 -41.29
C GLU A 150 -52.00 9.94 -42.61
N THR A 151 -51.92 8.83 -43.34
CA THR A 151 -51.14 8.66 -44.58
C THR A 151 -52.00 8.81 -45.83
N ALA A 152 -51.68 9.81 -46.67
CA ALA A 152 -52.28 9.97 -47.99
C ALA A 152 -51.61 9.06 -49.05
N SER A 153 -52.36 8.65 -50.07
CA SER A 153 -51.87 7.86 -51.21
C SER A 153 -52.18 8.54 -52.54
N VAL A 154 -51.20 8.59 -53.46
CA VAL A 154 -51.38 9.19 -54.80
C VAL A 154 -50.67 8.36 -55.89
N GLN A 155 -51.50 7.65 -56.66
CA GLN A 155 -51.54 7.55 -58.13
C GLN A 155 -50.27 7.71 -58.99
N GLN A 156 -50.23 6.96 -60.11
CA GLN A 156 -49.78 7.51 -61.39
C GLN A 156 -50.69 7.09 -62.56
N LYS A 157 -50.66 7.89 -63.64
CA LYS A 157 -51.61 7.86 -64.77
C LYS A 157 -51.12 7.03 -65.95
N LYS A 158 -52.04 6.69 -66.88
CA LYS A 158 -51.73 6.67 -68.32
C LYS A 158 -52.90 7.28 -69.11
N ALA A 159 -52.61 7.80 -70.30
CA ALA A 159 -53.51 8.68 -71.07
C ALA A 159 -54.34 7.94 -72.15
N GLU A 160 -55.40 8.61 -72.61
CA GLU A 160 -56.24 8.20 -73.74
C GLU A 160 -55.66 8.65 -75.08
N GLU A 161 -56.00 7.94 -76.16
CA GLU A 161 -56.02 8.49 -77.52
C GLU A 161 -57.27 7.95 -78.25
N LYS A 162 -57.98 8.83 -78.97
CA LYS A 162 -59.17 8.50 -79.76
C LYS A 162 -58.80 8.48 -81.24
N VAL A 163 -59.48 7.67 -82.06
CA VAL A 163 -60.08 8.17 -83.32
C VAL A 163 -61.10 7.19 -83.96
N LYS A 164 -62.24 7.79 -84.38
CA LYS A 164 -63.25 7.39 -85.39
C LYS A 164 -63.85 5.98 -85.41
N THR A 165 -65.19 5.97 -85.35
CA THR A 165 -66.09 4.96 -85.89
C THR A 165 -65.98 4.84 -87.42
N VAL A 166 -66.20 3.62 -87.92
CA VAL A 166 -66.61 3.29 -89.30
C VAL A 166 -67.74 2.26 -89.18
N GLU A 167 -68.70 2.28 -90.11
CA GLU A 167 -69.99 1.59 -89.99
C GLU A 167 -70.18 0.50 -91.06
N VAL A 168 -71.08 -0.46 -90.81
CA VAL A 168 -71.56 -1.58 -91.68
C VAL A 168 -70.50 -2.59 -92.21
N PRO A 169 -70.88 -3.82 -92.62
CA PRO A 169 -72.24 -4.41 -92.70
C PRO A 169 -72.48 -5.62 -91.77
N ALA A 170 -73.72 -6.10 -91.74
CA ALA A 170 -74.09 -7.34 -91.07
C ALA A 170 -73.53 -8.57 -91.80
N VAL A 171 -72.74 -9.40 -91.10
CA VAL A 171 -72.19 -10.65 -91.65
C VAL A 171 -73.01 -11.85 -91.15
N SER A 172 -73.62 -12.60 -92.07
CA SER A 172 -74.37 -13.81 -91.77
C SER A 172 -73.44 -15.00 -91.51
N PHE A 173 -73.24 -15.34 -90.23
CA PHE A 173 -72.41 -16.47 -89.86
C PHE A 173 -73.15 -17.81 -90.04
N LYS A 174 -72.88 -18.49 -91.16
CA LYS A 174 -73.33 -19.88 -91.40
C LYS A 174 -72.71 -20.81 -90.33
N PRO A 175 -73.41 -21.88 -89.89
CA PRO A 175 -72.83 -22.84 -88.94
C PRO A 175 -71.56 -23.46 -89.54
N ALA A 176 -70.46 -23.44 -88.78
CA ALA A 176 -69.18 -23.93 -89.25
C ALA A 176 -69.20 -25.44 -89.49
N GLY A 177 -68.52 -25.89 -90.55
CA GLY A 177 -68.36 -27.32 -90.86
C GLY A 177 -67.45 -28.06 -89.87
N GLY A 178 -67.48 -29.40 -89.93
CA GLY A 178 -67.03 -30.37 -88.91
C GLY A 178 -65.58 -30.31 -88.39
N GLY A 179 -64.76 -29.35 -88.83
CA GLY A 179 -63.35 -29.21 -88.44
C GLY A 179 -63.05 -28.10 -87.42
N ALA A 180 -63.77 -26.97 -87.47
CA ALA A 180 -63.40 -25.77 -86.69
C ALA A 180 -63.42 -26.02 -85.17
N TYR A 181 -64.46 -26.69 -84.68
CA TYR A 181 -64.59 -27.05 -83.27
C TYR A 181 -63.55 -28.09 -82.81
N LYS A 182 -63.00 -28.93 -83.72
CA LYS A 182 -61.93 -29.87 -83.36
C LYS A 182 -60.62 -29.13 -83.07
N ALA A 183 -60.29 -28.09 -83.83
CA ALA A 183 -59.13 -27.24 -83.58
C ALA A 183 -59.28 -26.46 -82.25
N LEU A 184 -60.46 -25.86 -82.02
CA LEU A 184 -60.79 -25.17 -80.76
C LEU A 184 -60.73 -26.10 -79.54
N PHE A 185 -61.24 -27.33 -79.67
CA PHE A 185 -61.19 -28.35 -78.62
C PHE A 185 -59.75 -28.78 -78.30
N LEU A 186 -58.91 -29.01 -79.32
CA LEU A 186 -57.49 -29.33 -79.13
C LEU A 186 -56.71 -28.19 -78.47
N LEU A 187 -57.00 -26.94 -78.83
CA LEU A 187 -56.39 -25.76 -78.22
C LEU A 187 -56.82 -25.58 -76.74
N MET A 188 -58.09 -25.84 -76.42
CA MET A 188 -58.58 -25.91 -75.04
C MET A 188 -57.89 -27.03 -74.25
N LEU A 189 -57.71 -28.21 -74.83
CA LEU A 189 -57.07 -29.35 -74.18
C LEU A 189 -55.58 -29.06 -73.92
N PHE A 190 -54.88 -28.42 -74.87
CA PHE A 190 -53.51 -27.95 -74.68
C PHE A 190 -53.41 -26.87 -73.60
N LEU A 191 -54.35 -25.91 -73.55
CA LEU A 191 -54.41 -24.90 -72.49
C LEU A 191 -54.60 -25.53 -71.10
N VAL A 192 -55.50 -26.50 -70.96
CA VAL A 192 -55.71 -27.25 -69.71
C VAL A 192 -54.44 -28.01 -69.31
N LEU A 193 -53.79 -28.70 -70.26
CA LEU A 193 -52.51 -29.41 -70.00
C LEU A 193 -51.40 -28.44 -69.57
N PHE A 194 -51.29 -27.28 -70.22
CA PHE A 194 -50.34 -26.23 -69.84
C PHE A 194 -50.61 -25.69 -68.43
N LEU A 195 -51.87 -25.45 -68.07
CA LEU A 195 -52.25 -25.01 -66.72
C LEU A 195 -51.95 -26.07 -65.65
N ILE A 196 -52.13 -27.36 -65.95
CA ILE A 196 -51.76 -28.47 -65.07
C ILE A 196 -50.24 -28.51 -64.87
N VAL A 197 -49.45 -28.46 -65.94
CA VAL A 197 -47.97 -28.46 -65.87
C VAL A 197 -47.46 -27.21 -65.14
N PHE A 198 -48.08 -26.04 -65.36
CA PHE A 198 -47.76 -24.82 -64.64
C PHE A 198 -48.08 -24.94 -63.14
N ALA A 199 -49.24 -25.49 -62.77
CA ALA A 199 -49.62 -25.70 -61.37
C ALA A 199 -48.64 -26.67 -60.66
N ILE A 200 -48.22 -27.75 -61.32
CA ILE A 200 -47.19 -28.67 -60.83
C ILE A 200 -45.87 -27.92 -60.62
N ALA A 201 -45.43 -27.11 -61.59
CA ALA A 201 -44.20 -26.33 -61.48
C ALA A 201 -44.23 -25.30 -60.33
N GLN A 202 -45.39 -24.69 -60.04
CA GLN A 202 -45.54 -23.81 -58.86
C GLN A 202 -45.58 -24.61 -57.55
N ALA A 203 -46.22 -25.78 -57.52
CA ALA A 203 -46.24 -26.65 -56.33
C ALA A 203 -44.82 -27.13 -55.93
N VAL A 204 -43.99 -27.49 -56.91
CA VAL A 204 -42.57 -27.81 -56.69
C VAL A 204 -41.81 -26.63 -56.10
N LYS A 205 -41.99 -25.41 -56.65
CA LYS A 205 -41.36 -24.19 -56.11
C LYS A 205 -41.82 -23.88 -54.68
N ILE A 206 -43.12 -24.00 -54.38
CA ILE A 206 -43.67 -23.79 -53.04
C ILE A 206 -43.06 -24.78 -52.05
N ASN A 207 -42.90 -26.05 -52.43
CA ASN A 207 -42.29 -27.05 -51.55
C ASN A 207 -40.79 -26.82 -51.35
N ALA A 208 -40.05 -26.35 -52.37
CA ALA A 208 -38.65 -25.93 -52.22
C ALA A 208 -38.51 -24.71 -51.27
N ILE A 209 -39.41 -23.72 -51.37
CA ILE A 209 -39.43 -22.55 -50.48
C ILE A 209 -39.75 -22.95 -49.03
N LYS A 210 -40.70 -23.88 -48.82
CA LYS A 210 -40.99 -24.44 -47.48
C LYS A 210 -39.75 -25.10 -46.87
N LEU A 211 -39.04 -25.93 -47.62
CA LEU A 211 -37.84 -26.62 -47.16
C LEU A 211 -36.72 -25.63 -46.76
N LEU A 212 -36.51 -24.57 -47.54
CA LEU A 212 -35.55 -23.51 -47.22
C LEU A 212 -35.94 -22.72 -45.96
N LEU A 213 -37.24 -22.43 -45.78
CA LEU A 213 -37.77 -21.76 -44.60
C LEU A 213 -37.62 -22.63 -43.33
N GLU A 214 -37.82 -23.93 -43.47
CA GLU A 214 -37.64 -24.92 -42.39
C GLU A 214 -36.17 -25.07 -42.00
N GLN A 215 -35.26 -25.15 -42.98
CA GLN A 215 -33.81 -25.12 -42.75
C GLN A 215 -33.36 -23.85 -42.00
N GLN A 216 -33.86 -22.67 -42.37
CA GLN A 216 -33.52 -21.43 -41.67
C GLN A 216 -34.06 -21.39 -40.23
N LYS A 217 -35.25 -21.93 -39.97
CA LYS A 217 -35.79 -22.06 -38.61
C LYS A 217 -34.93 -22.96 -37.74
N THR A 218 -34.49 -24.11 -38.26
CA THR A 218 -33.58 -25.01 -37.53
C THR A 218 -32.23 -24.34 -37.26
N ALA A 219 -31.65 -23.65 -38.24
CA ALA A 219 -30.38 -22.93 -38.05
C ALA A 219 -30.48 -21.80 -37.00
N ALA A 220 -31.59 -21.06 -36.98
CA ALA A 220 -31.85 -20.03 -35.96
C ALA A 220 -31.99 -20.66 -34.55
N SER A 221 -32.73 -21.77 -34.43
CA SER A 221 -32.90 -22.50 -33.18
C SER A 221 -31.58 -23.09 -32.66
N GLU A 222 -30.72 -23.62 -33.55
CA GLU A 222 -29.36 -24.03 -33.20
C GLU A 222 -28.51 -22.86 -32.68
N GLN A 223 -28.62 -21.68 -33.30
CA GLN A 223 -27.86 -20.49 -32.88
C GLN A 223 -28.32 -19.99 -31.51
N GLU A 224 -29.63 -19.99 -31.24
CA GLU A 224 -30.22 -19.63 -29.94
C GLU A 224 -29.80 -20.63 -28.84
N ALA A 225 -29.84 -21.94 -29.12
CA ALA A 225 -29.39 -22.97 -28.20
C ALA A 225 -27.87 -22.88 -27.89
N ARG A 226 -27.04 -22.51 -28.88
CA ARG A 226 -25.61 -22.23 -28.68
C ARG A 226 -25.41 -21.00 -27.79
N PHE A 227 -26.14 -19.91 -28.05
CA PHE A 227 -26.06 -18.68 -27.25
C PHE A 227 -26.43 -18.91 -25.79
N GLU A 228 -27.56 -19.58 -25.50
CA GLU A 228 -27.95 -19.91 -24.11
C GLU A 228 -26.95 -20.86 -23.44
N THR A 229 -26.32 -21.77 -24.19
CA THR A 229 -25.23 -22.62 -23.68
C THR A 229 -23.98 -21.81 -23.30
N GLU A 230 -23.58 -20.83 -24.11
CA GLU A 230 -22.42 -19.97 -23.82
C GLU A 230 -22.70 -18.98 -22.69
N LYS A 231 -23.89 -18.38 -22.67
CA LYS A 231 -24.41 -17.56 -21.56
C LYS A 231 -24.41 -18.33 -20.24
N THR A 232 -24.85 -19.59 -20.23
CA THR A 232 -24.82 -20.45 -19.03
C THR A 232 -23.37 -20.71 -18.55
N LYS A 233 -22.44 -20.99 -19.47
CA LYS A 233 -21.00 -21.12 -19.13
C LYS A 233 -20.42 -19.82 -18.58
N PHE A 234 -20.83 -18.67 -19.11
CA PHE A 234 -20.38 -17.35 -18.67
C PHE A 234 -20.91 -16.99 -17.27
N ILE A 235 -22.17 -17.30 -16.98
CA ILE A 235 -22.77 -17.15 -15.64
C ILE A 235 -22.00 -18.01 -14.62
N GLY A 236 -21.79 -19.31 -14.89
CA GLY A 236 -21.02 -20.18 -14.00
C GLY A 236 -19.56 -19.75 -13.80
N LYS A 237 -18.97 -19.04 -14.76
CA LYS A 237 -17.66 -18.39 -14.58
C LYS A 237 -17.76 -17.19 -13.63
N ILE A 238 -18.75 -16.30 -13.81
CA ILE A 238 -18.98 -15.15 -12.92
C ILE A 238 -19.22 -15.59 -11.48
N GLU A 239 -19.99 -16.65 -11.26
CA GLU A 239 -20.25 -17.21 -9.92
C GLU A 239 -18.96 -17.71 -9.27
N LYS A 240 -18.13 -18.46 -10.01
CA LYS A 240 -16.82 -18.91 -9.54
C LYS A 240 -15.85 -17.76 -9.24
N ASP A 241 -15.79 -16.76 -10.12
CA ASP A 241 -14.92 -15.59 -9.93
C ASP A 241 -15.38 -14.74 -8.73
N LYS A 242 -16.70 -14.66 -8.48
CA LYS A 242 -17.32 -14.02 -7.31
C LYS A 242 -16.98 -14.73 -6.00
N ASP A 243 -17.01 -16.07 -5.95
CA ASP A 243 -16.61 -16.81 -4.76
C ASP A 243 -15.11 -16.67 -4.46
N ILE A 244 -14.27 -16.60 -5.51
CA ILE A 244 -12.83 -16.30 -5.37
C ILE A 244 -12.60 -14.88 -4.82
N LEU A 245 -13.38 -13.89 -5.25
CA LEU A 245 -13.32 -12.53 -4.71
C LEU A 245 -13.76 -12.50 -3.23
N ARG A 246 -14.88 -13.13 -2.89
CA ARG A 246 -15.38 -13.22 -1.51
C ARG A 246 -14.38 -13.89 -0.56
N GLY A 247 -13.65 -14.91 -1.03
CA GLY A 247 -12.57 -15.53 -0.27
C GLY A 247 -11.43 -14.56 0.03
N LYS A 248 -11.04 -13.72 -0.94
CA LYS A 248 -10.00 -12.70 -0.77
C LYS A 248 -10.45 -11.55 0.14
N GLU A 249 -11.71 -11.13 0.06
CA GLU A 249 -12.28 -10.14 0.97
C GLU A 249 -12.19 -10.60 2.44
N LEU A 250 -12.58 -11.85 2.71
CA LEU A 250 -12.47 -12.46 4.04
C LEU A 250 -11.01 -12.59 4.52
N GLU A 251 -10.07 -12.89 3.62
CA GLU A 251 -8.64 -12.95 3.93
C GLU A 251 -8.08 -11.55 4.27
N ILE A 252 -8.46 -10.51 3.52
CA ILE A 252 -8.10 -9.11 3.79
C ILE A 252 -8.70 -8.65 5.12
N GLU A 253 -9.95 -8.98 5.41
CA GLU A 253 -10.59 -8.67 6.69
C GLU A 253 -9.84 -9.33 7.85
N LYS A 254 -9.55 -10.64 7.74
CA LYS A 254 -8.79 -11.41 8.73
C LYS A 254 -7.39 -10.82 8.97
N LEU A 255 -6.67 -10.46 7.92
CA LEU A 255 -5.37 -9.78 8.02
C LEU A 255 -5.47 -8.39 8.66
N SER A 256 -6.58 -7.67 8.45
CA SER A 256 -6.84 -6.39 9.12
C SER A 256 -7.11 -6.57 10.62
N LEU A 257 -7.83 -7.62 11.00
CA LEU A 257 -8.14 -7.96 12.38
C LEU A 257 -6.89 -8.43 13.12
N GLU A 258 -6.08 -9.30 12.51
CA GLU A 258 -4.81 -9.76 13.08
C GLU A 258 -3.85 -8.60 13.33
N LYS A 259 -3.74 -7.63 12.40
CA LYS A 259 -2.95 -6.41 12.59
C LYS A 259 -3.44 -5.56 13.77
N LYS A 260 -4.76 -5.42 13.95
CA LYS A 260 -5.35 -4.73 15.11
C LYS A 260 -5.02 -5.45 16.42
N MET A 261 -5.19 -6.78 16.46
CA MET A 261 -4.88 -7.59 17.65
C MET A 261 -3.40 -7.55 18.02
N ARG A 262 -2.49 -7.60 17.04
CA ARG A 262 -1.04 -7.44 17.27
C ARG A 262 -0.73 -6.05 17.86
N ALA A 263 -1.24 -4.97 17.26
CA ALA A 263 -1.02 -3.62 17.77
C ALA A 263 -1.58 -3.40 19.18
N GLU A 264 -2.71 -4.02 19.54
CA GLU A 264 -3.25 -3.97 20.91
C GLU A 264 -2.40 -4.79 21.90
N LEU A 265 -1.86 -5.94 21.47
CA LEU A 265 -0.94 -6.75 22.26
C LEU A 265 0.38 -6.01 22.50
N ASP A 266 0.97 -5.40 21.47
CA ASP A 266 2.20 -4.60 21.57
C ASP A 266 2.01 -3.39 22.50
N LYS A 267 0.83 -2.75 22.46
CA LYS A 267 0.44 -1.69 23.41
C LYS A 267 0.40 -2.23 24.85
N LYS A 268 -0.23 -3.39 25.10
CA LYS A 268 -0.29 -3.99 26.44
C LYS A 268 1.08 -4.43 26.94
N LEU A 269 1.93 -4.99 26.07
CA LEU A 269 3.30 -5.39 26.41
C LEU A 269 4.16 -4.18 26.78
N SER A 270 4.08 -3.09 26.00
CA SER A 270 4.81 -1.85 26.31
C SER A 270 4.26 -1.13 27.55
N GLU A 271 2.96 -1.21 27.83
CA GLU A 271 2.37 -0.70 29.07
C GLU A 271 2.81 -1.50 30.31
N ILE A 272 2.81 -2.84 30.23
CA ILE A 272 3.35 -3.72 31.29
C ILE A 272 4.85 -3.45 31.50
N ALA A 273 5.63 -3.31 30.43
CA ALA A 273 7.05 -2.97 30.51
C ALA A 273 7.25 -1.62 31.25
N ARG A 274 6.52 -0.57 30.87
CA ARG A 274 6.62 0.76 31.52
C ARG A 274 6.16 0.75 32.98
N GLN A 275 5.30 -0.18 33.38
CA GLN A 275 4.90 -0.37 34.79
C GLN A 275 5.96 -1.14 35.60
N LYS A 276 6.61 -2.15 35.00
CA LYS A 276 7.55 -3.05 35.69
C LYS A 276 9.03 -2.64 35.61
N GLU A 277 9.41 -1.85 34.63
CA GLU A 277 10.77 -1.32 34.48
C GLU A 277 11.23 -0.45 35.67
N PRO A 278 10.42 0.48 36.22
CA PRO A 278 10.81 1.23 37.43
C PRO A 278 10.99 0.36 38.66
N GLU A 279 10.15 -0.68 38.82
CA GLU A 279 10.24 -1.65 39.93
C GLU A 279 11.50 -2.51 39.80
N LEU A 280 11.79 -3.02 38.61
CA LEU A 280 13.00 -3.80 38.33
C LEU A 280 14.28 -2.97 38.47
N ALA A 281 14.27 -1.71 38.00
CA ALA A 281 15.38 -0.79 38.16
C ALA A 281 15.62 -0.45 39.63
N ARG A 282 14.55 -0.19 40.40
CA ARG A 282 14.61 0.04 41.84
C ARG A 282 15.18 -1.17 42.60
N VAL A 283 14.66 -2.38 42.36
CA VAL A 283 15.15 -3.60 43.04
C VAL A 283 16.63 -3.89 42.70
N LYS A 284 17.05 -3.67 41.44
CA LYS A 284 18.46 -3.77 41.05
C LYS A 284 19.33 -2.74 41.78
N LEU A 285 18.88 -1.49 41.90
CA LEU A 285 19.61 -0.43 42.60
C LEU A 285 19.68 -0.69 44.11
N GLU A 286 18.58 -1.08 44.75
CA GLU A 286 18.53 -1.45 46.17
C GLU A 286 19.46 -2.64 46.47
N THR A 287 19.48 -3.65 45.60
CA THR A 287 20.36 -4.82 45.73
C THR A 287 21.84 -4.46 45.51
N LYS A 288 22.16 -3.63 44.50
CA LYS A 288 23.52 -3.11 44.30
C LYS A 288 23.98 -2.34 45.55
N ASN A 289 23.16 -1.42 46.06
CA ASN A 289 23.51 -0.59 47.20
C ASN A 289 23.67 -1.40 48.50
N ALA A 290 22.84 -2.43 48.71
CA ALA A 290 22.99 -3.35 49.82
C ALA A 290 24.30 -4.16 49.73
N TYR A 291 24.68 -4.61 48.53
CA TYR A 291 25.97 -5.28 48.30
C TYR A 291 27.15 -4.33 48.55
N MET A 292 27.16 -3.12 47.98
CA MET A 292 28.27 -2.15 48.21
C MET A 292 28.44 -1.80 49.68
N LYS A 293 27.33 -1.61 50.42
CA LYS A 293 27.38 -1.34 51.87
C LYS A 293 27.91 -2.53 52.67
N THR A 294 27.65 -3.75 52.21
CA THR A 294 28.18 -4.97 52.83
C THR A 294 29.67 -5.11 52.55
N GLU A 295 30.09 -4.94 51.28
CA GLU A 295 31.50 -4.98 50.87
C GLU A 295 32.34 -3.90 51.57
N GLN A 296 31.82 -2.67 51.69
CA GLN A 296 32.46 -1.58 52.44
C GLN A 296 32.70 -1.97 53.92
N ARG A 297 31.71 -2.58 54.58
CA ARG A 297 31.85 -3.05 55.97
C ARG A 297 32.87 -4.19 56.07
N ASP A 298 32.80 -5.17 55.17
CA ASP A 298 33.64 -6.37 55.20
C ASP A 298 35.09 -6.05 54.85
N LEU A 299 35.32 -5.04 54.01
CA LEU A 299 36.63 -4.44 53.75
C LEU A 299 37.13 -3.64 54.96
N GLY A 300 36.26 -2.86 55.61
CA GLY A 300 36.55 -2.14 56.86
C GLY A 300 36.97 -3.06 58.01
N GLU A 301 36.23 -4.15 58.25
CA GLU A 301 36.61 -5.18 59.22
C GLU A 301 37.90 -5.88 58.84
N PHE A 302 38.11 -6.19 57.55
CA PHE A 302 39.35 -6.84 57.10
C PHE A 302 40.58 -5.95 57.33
N ALA A 303 40.52 -4.66 56.97
CA ALA A 303 41.61 -3.70 57.18
C ALA A 303 41.96 -3.52 58.67
N ARG A 304 40.94 -3.54 59.55
CA ARG A 304 41.11 -3.49 61.02
C ARG A 304 41.73 -4.76 61.60
N LYS A 305 41.33 -5.94 61.11
CA LYS A 305 41.84 -7.25 61.55
C LYS A 305 43.22 -7.60 60.99
N THR A 306 43.81 -6.72 60.17
CA THR A 306 45.13 -6.88 59.52
C THR A 306 46.26 -6.16 60.29
N ASP A 307 46.05 -5.80 61.56
CA ASP A 307 47.16 -5.37 62.42
C ASP A 307 47.97 -6.59 62.92
N ILE A 308 49.29 -6.54 62.78
CA ILE A 308 50.22 -7.63 63.11
C ILE A 308 50.94 -7.38 64.45
N ASN A 309 50.79 -6.19 65.04
CA ASN A 309 51.45 -5.85 66.31
C ASN A 309 51.04 -6.73 67.51
N ASP A 310 49.92 -7.47 67.41
CA ASP A 310 49.27 -8.10 68.57
C ASP A 310 49.08 -9.64 68.47
N ASN A 311 49.73 -10.32 67.51
CA ASN A 311 49.56 -11.78 67.37
C ASN A 311 50.89 -12.56 67.26
N LYS A 312 51.31 -13.15 68.39
CA LYS A 312 52.51 -14.00 68.51
C LYS A 312 52.34 -15.44 67.96
N ASN A 313 51.20 -15.78 67.37
CA ASN A 313 50.87 -17.17 67.03
C ASN A 313 51.26 -17.53 65.59
N ILE A 314 52.51 -18.01 65.42
CA ILE A 314 53.22 -18.24 64.14
C ILE A 314 52.64 -19.39 63.27
N PHE A 315 51.45 -19.92 63.61
CA PHE A 315 50.84 -21.10 62.99
C PHE A 315 49.37 -20.88 62.53
N VAL A 316 48.90 -19.63 62.47
CA VAL A 316 47.59 -19.28 61.90
C VAL A 316 47.77 -18.64 60.52
N THR A 317 46.91 -19.00 59.57
CA THR A 317 47.03 -18.76 58.12
C THR A 317 46.78 -17.32 57.66
N GLN A 318 47.44 -16.34 58.29
CA GLN A 318 47.49 -14.98 57.77
C GLN A 318 48.49 -14.89 56.61
N PRO A 319 48.10 -14.40 55.42
CA PRO A 319 49.06 -14.09 54.36
C PRO A 319 49.89 -12.86 54.77
N PRO A 320 51.14 -12.71 54.27
CA PRO A 320 52.01 -11.58 54.58
C PRO A 320 51.34 -10.21 54.46
N LEU A 321 51.75 -9.26 55.30
CA LEU A 321 51.17 -7.91 55.41
C LEU A 321 50.97 -7.23 54.06
N GLU A 322 51.97 -7.28 53.18
CA GLU A 322 51.89 -6.73 51.83
C GLU A 322 50.81 -7.38 50.97
N GLN A 323 50.64 -8.71 51.02
CA GLN A 323 49.55 -9.39 50.31
C GLN A 323 48.17 -9.02 50.86
N ALA A 324 48.07 -8.73 52.16
CA ALA A 324 46.83 -8.25 52.76
C ALA A 324 46.52 -6.80 52.30
N ARG A 325 47.54 -5.94 52.24
CA ARG A 325 47.47 -4.58 51.66
C ARG A 325 47.13 -4.60 50.17
N ASP A 326 47.66 -5.55 49.39
CA ASP A 326 47.28 -5.76 47.98
C ASP A 326 45.79 -6.12 47.84
N ARG A 327 45.26 -6.99 48.70
CA ARG A 327 43.82 -7.29 48.70
C ARG A 327 42.97 -6.09 49.15
N ILE A 328 43.46 -5.26 50.07
CA ILE A 328 42.78 -4.01 50.44
C ILE A 328 42.78 -3.03 49.26
N ALA A 329 43.91 -2.86 48.58
CA ALA A 329 44.01 -2.00 47.39
C ALA A 329 43.08 -2.47 46.26
N ASN A 330 43.13 -3.75 45.90
CA ASN A 330 42.29 -4.31 44.83
C ASN A 330 40.80 -4.23 45.16
N ARG A 331 40.38 -4.56 46.39
CA ARG A 331 38.98 -4.39 46.83
C ARG A 331 38.57 -2.92 46.88
N SER A 332 39.46 -2.00 47.23
CA SER A 332 39.19 -0.56 47.19
C SER A 332 38.98 -0.05 45.77
N VAL A 333 39.75 -0.53 44.79
CA VAL A 333 39.55 -0.23 43.36
C VAL A 333 38.20 -0.75 42.91
N SER A 334 37.91 -2.04 43.09
CA SER A 334 36.62 -2.61 42.66
C SER A 334 35.41 -2.03 43.41
N LEU A 335 35.57 -1.56 44.64
CA LEU A 335 34.52 -0.80 45.35
C LEU A 335 34.37 0.60 44.75
N TYR A 336 35.46 1.30 44.43
CA TYR A 336 35.44 2.65 43.84
C TYR A 336 34.82 2.66 42.44
N GLU A 337 35.14 1.68 41.60
CA GLU A 337 34.51 1.46 40.28
C GLU A 337 32.98 1.28 40.37
N GLN A 338 32.48 0.80 41.51
CA GLN A 338 31.06 0.49 41.70
C GLN A 338 30.30 1.53 42.54
N SER A 339 30.96 2.21 43.47
CA SER A 339 30.50 3.38 44.23
C SER A 339 31.72 4.12 44.80
N PRO A 340 32.15 5.24 44.15
CA PRO A 340 33.22 6.09 44.65
C PRO A 340 32.96 6.58 46.08
N GLU A 341 31.70 6.81 46.44
CA GLU A 341 31.26 7.31 47.74
C GLU A 341 31.54 6.30 48.86
N ALA A 342 31.18 5.02 48.64
CA ALA A 342 31.42 3.94 49.60
C ALA A 342 32.91 3.66 49.77
N ALA A 343 33.68 3.68 48.67
CA ALA A 343 35.13 3.54 48.70
C ALA A 343 35.78 4.70 49.45
N LEU A 344 35.52 5.96 49.06
CA LEU A 344 36.07 7.13 49.73
C LEU A 344 35.68 7.22 51.21
N ALA A 345 34.47 6.77 51.59
CA ALA A 345 34.08 6.68 52.99
C ALA A 345 34.93 5.66 53.76
N PHE A 346 35.10 4.43 53.25
CA PHE A 346 36.00 3.43 53.85
C PHE A 346 37.45 3.92 53.93
N LEU A 347 37.95 4.54 52.87
CA LEU A 347 39.33 5.04 52.79
C LEU A 347 39.56 6.15 53.84
N LYS A 348 38.62 7.09 53.98
CA LYS A 348 38.65 8.17 54.99
C LYS A 348 38.53 7.62 56.42
N GLU A 349 37.61 6.70 56.68
CA GLU A 349 37.42 6.05 57.99
C GLU A 349 38.66 5.23 58.43
N THR A 350 39.35 4.62 57.47
CA THR A 350 40.55 3.80 57.73
C THR A 350 41.81 4.67 57.86
N ALA A 351 41.94 5.73 57.05
CA ALA A 351 43.01 6.73 57.18
C ALA A 351 42.91 7.52 58.50
N ALA A 352 41.70 7.75 59.02
CA ALA A 352 41.48 8.41 60.30
C ALA A 352 41.53 7.46 61.53
N ASN A 353 41.88 6.18 61.36
CA ASN A 353 41.80 5.21 62.44
C ASN A 353 42.83 5.49 63.56
N PRO A 354 42.49 5.36 64.86
CA PRO A 354 43.45 5.55 65.95
C PRO A 354 44.68 4.62 65.88
N ASN A 355 44.52 3.40 65.36
CA ASN A 355 45.60 2.42 65.24
C ASN A 355 46.47 2.71 63.99
N PRO A 356 47.80 2.95 64.14
CA PRO A 356 48.68 3.24 63.01
C PRO A 356 48.91 2.06 62.06
N GLY A 357 48.84 0.81 62.54
CA GLY A 357 48.84 -0.37 61.68
C GLY A 357 47.67 -0.34 60.70
N VAL A 358 46.47 -0.05 61.21
CA VAL A 358 45.25 0.09 60.39
C VAL A 358 45.35 1.26 59.41
N ARG A 359 45.89 2.42 59.81
CA ARG A 359 46.15 3.55 58.88
C ARG A 359 47.13 3.14 57.77
N SER A 360 48.25 2.50 58.11
CA SER A 360 49.24 2.05 57.13
C SER A 360 48.66 1.07 56.09
N ASN A 361 47.65 0.29 56.47
CA ASN A 361 47.03 -0.70 55.58
C ASN A 361 46.23 -0.10 54.42
N VAL A 362 45.82 1.17 54.51
CA VAL A 362 45.05 1.86 53.45
C VAL A 362 45.94 2.63 52.47
N VAL A 363 47.19 2.93 52.84
CA VAL A 363 48.11 3.79 52.06
C VAL A 363 48.32 3.29 50.63
N LYS A 364 48.49 1.97 50.45
CA LYS A 364 48.62 1.34 49.14
C LYS A 364 47.37 1.51 48.27
N ALA A 365 46.17 1.45 48.88
CA ALA A 365 44.91 1.66 48.17
C ALA A 365 44.77 3.10 47.66
N LEU A 366 45.14 4.10 48.49
CA LEU A 366 45.10 5.52 48.12
C LEU A 366 45.95 5.82 46.87
N ALA A 367 47.15 5.24 46.81
CA ALA A 367 48.11 5.44 45.73
C ALA A 367 47.90 4.53 44.50
N VAL A 368 47.15 3.42 44.64
CA VAL A 368 46.70 2.62 43.48
C VAL A 368 45.50 3.30 42.81
N LEU A 369 44.60 3.93 43.57
CA LEU A 369 43.47 4.71 43.03
C LEU A 369 43.93 6.02 42.36
N ALA A 370 44.87 6.73 42.96
CA ALA A 370 45.50 7.94 42.41
C ALA A 370 44.53 9.04 41.93
N VAL A 371 43.34 9.14 42.52
CA VAL A 371 42.38 10.24 42.28
C VAL A 371 42.66 11.41 43.25
N PRO A 372 42.25 12.66 42.94
CA PRO A 372 42.56 13.81 43.79
C PRO A 372 42.23 13.60 45.28
N GLU A 373 41.05 13.06 45.57
CA GLU A 373 40.57 12.81 46.94
C GLU A 373 41.35 11.72 47.68
N THR A 374 42.00 10.79 46.98
CA THR A 374 42.87 9.78 47.63
C THR A 374 44.31 10.25 47.74
N LEU A 375 44.75 11.14 46.85
CA LEU A 375 46.07 11.76 46.91
C LEU A 375 46.12 12.85 48.00
N GLU A 376 45.05 13.63 48.21
CA GLU A 376 44.90 14.51 49.39
C GLU A 376 45.06 13.74 50.71
N LEU A 377 44.43 12.57 50.83
CA LEU A 377 44.58 11.70 52.00
C LEU A 377 45.99 11.12 52.13
N LEU A 378 46.64 10.80 51.01
CA LEU A 378 48.02 10.32 50.99
C LEU A 378 49.00 11.39 51.48
N PHE A 379 48.85 12.64 51.03
CA PHE A 379 49.67 13.77 51.46
C PHE A 379 49.41 14.14 52.94
N ALA A 380 48.17 14.03 53.42
CA ALA A 380 47.86 14.18 54.83
C ALA A 380 48.58 13.12 55.69
N LEU A 381 48.58 11.85 55.27
CA LEU A 381 49.29 10.76 55.95
C LEU A 381 50.83 10.86 55.86
N ASN A 382 51.41 11.67 54.97
CA ASN A 382 52.85 11.94 54.98
C ASN A 382 53.28 12.64 56.30
N ASN A 383 52.35 13.36 56.93
CA ASN A 383 52.55 14.07 58.18
C ASN A 383 51.99 13.30 59.40
N ASP A 384 51.72 11.98 59.25
CA ASP A 384 51.21 11.15 60.34
C ASP A 384 52.19 11.09 61.53
N THR A 385 51.66 11.07 62.75
CA THR A 385 52.48 10.98 63.97
C THR A 385 53.30 9.69 64.03
N SER A 386 52.80 8.61 63.44
CA SER A 386 53.44 7.30 63.42
C SER A 386 54.38 7.12 62.23
N GLU A 387 55.64 6.88 62.56
CA GLU A 387 56.72 6.61 61.62
C GLU A 387 56.45 5.41 60.69
N SER A 388 55.72 4.38 61.16
CA SER A 388 55.32 3.24 60.32
C SER A 388 54.28 3.60 59.25
N VAL A 389 53.43 4.60 59.50
CA VAL A 389 52.50 5.13 58.50
C VAL A 389 53.27 5.98 57.48
N ARG A 390 54.13 6.90 57.94
CA ARG A 390 54.98 7.73 57.06
C ARG A 390 55.84 6.88 56.13
N ARG A 391 56.53 5.86 56.65
CA ARG A 391 57.30 4.89 55.84
C ARG A 391 56.48 4.23 54.73
N GLU A 392 55.22 3.93 54.98
CA GLU A 392 54.33 3.36 53.97
C GLU A 392 53.94 4.38 52.91
N VAL A 393 53.74 5.65 53.31
CA VAL A 393 53.47 6.75 52.39
C VAL A 393 54.69 7.02 51.48
N ILE A 394 55.91 6.93 51.99
CA ILE A 394 57.15 7.06 51.18
C ILE A 394 57.22 5.96 50.11
N LYS A 395 56.91 4.69 50.44
CA LYS A 395 56.82 3.61 49.44
C LYS A 395 55.79 3.93 48.34
N ALA A 396 54.64 4.47 48.74
CA ALA A 396 53.53 4.80 47.85
C ALA A 396 53.83 6.01 46.95
N ILE A 397 54.46 7.06 47.49
CA ILE A 397 54.99 8.22 46.74
C ILE A 397 56.04 7.76 45.73
N ARG A 398 56.98 6.88 46.13
CA ARG A 398 57.97 6.29 45.21
C ARG A 398 57.31 5.51 44.08
N MET A 399 56.29 4.69 44.38
CA MET A 399 55.51 3.95 43.38
C MET A 399 54.83 4.91 42.39
N LEU A 400 54.18 5.97 42.88
CA LEU A 400 53.57 7.01 42.03
C LEU A 400 54.61 7.71 41.15
N GLY A 401 55.77 8.10 41.71
CA GLY A 401 56.87 8.71 40.95
C GLY A 401 57.37 7.83 39.81
N THR A 402 57.56 6.52 40.05
CA THR A 402 57.88 5.55 38.99
C THR A 402 56.79 5.51 37.91
N LYS A 403 55.51 5.44 38.30
CA LYS A 403 54.39 5.42 37.34
C LYS A 403 54.26 6.70 36.51
N ILE A 404 54.52 7.86 37.11
CA ILE A 404 54.55 9.15 36.40
C ILE A 404 55.70 9.17 35.39
N ASN A 405 56.90 8.75 35.79
CA ASN A 405 58.08 8.70 34.91
C ASN A 405 57.91 7.70 33.75
N ASN A 406 57.22 6.57 33.99
CA ASN A 406 56.88 5.58 32.97
C ASN A 406 55.68 6.00 32.08
N ALA A 407 55.04 7.15 32.36
CA ALA A 407 53.78 7.59 31.75
C ALA A 407 52.59 6.60 31.91
N GLU A 408 52.63 5.74 32.93
CA GLU A 408 51.54 4.80 33.27
C GLU A 408 50.28 5.49 33.82
N ILE A 409 50.44 6.69 34.42
CA ILE A 409 49.34 7.48 34.99
C ILE A 409 49.45 8.95 34.58
N GLN A 410 48.29 9.58 34.36
CA GLN A 410 48.19 11.02 34.08
C GLN A 410 47.54 11.71 35.28
N LEU A 411 48.27 12.67 35.86
CA LEU A 411 47.84 13.47 37.01
C LEU A 411 48.01 14.97 36.70
N PRO A 412 47.26 15.87 37.37
CA PRO A 412 47.48 17.31 37.28
C PRO A 412 48.92 17.72 37.66
N GLU A 413 49.47 18.75 37.02
CA GLU A 413 50.88 19.14 37.24
C GLU A 413 51.18 19.57 38.68
N ASN A 414 50.22 20.19 39.39
CA ASN A 414 50.38 20.51 40.82
C ASN A 414 50.49 19.25 41.69
N ILE A 415 49.79 18.17 41.33
CA ILE A 415 49.83 16.89 42.03
C ILE A 415 51.14 16.16 41.74
N LYS A 416 51.63 16.18 40.49
CA LYS A 416 52.96 15.66 40.13
C LYS A 416 54.07 16.40 40.89
N ALA A 417 54.03 17.74 40.87
CA ALA A 417 55.01 18.58 41.56
C ALA A 417 55.05 18.27 43.06
N GLU A 418 53.90 18.07 43.71
CA GLU A 418 53.82 17.71 45.12
C GLU A 418 54.39 16.30 45.40
N ILE A 419 54.10 15.31 44.56
CA ILE A 419 54.67 13.95 44.65
C ILE A 419 56.20 13.99 44.55
N PHE A 420 56.76 14.76 43.61
CA PHE A 420 58.21 14.90 43.46
C PHE A 420 58.84 15.76 44.58
N ARG A 421 58.16 16.80 45.07
CA ARG A 421 58.61 17.63 46.21
C ARG A 421 58.76 16.76 47.46
N LEU A 422 57.71 16.02 47.82
CA LEU A 422 57.72 15.13 48.98
C LEU A 422 58.80 14.04 48.81
N PHE A 423 58.94 13.45 47.62
CA PHE A 423 60.00 12.47 47.38
C PHE A 423 61.42 13.04 47.56
N GLN A 424 61.67 14.27 47.11
CA GLN A 424 62.95 14.95 47.29
C GLN A 424 63.21 15.34 48.76
N GLU A 425 62.19 15.82 49.48
CA GLU A 425 62.32 16.16 50.90
C GLU A 425 62.64 14.95 51.77
N GLU A 426 62.17 13.75 51.42
CA GLU A 426 62.59 12.52 52.09
C GLU A 426 64.00 12.07 51.66
N LEU A 427 64.41 12.28 50.40
CA LEU A 427 65.80 12.07 49.95
C LEU A 427 66.79 12.94 50.75
N ASP A 428 66.49 14.23 50.89
CA ASP A 428 67.38 15.22 51.52
C ASP A 428 67.56 14.99 53.03
N LYS A 429 66.61 14.32 53.71
CA LYS A 429 66.73 13.93 55.13
C LYS A 429 67.76 12.83 55.38
N GLY A 430 68.10 12.02 54.37
CA GLY A 430 69.10 10.96 54.49
C GLY A 430 68.70 9.73 55.31
N GLU A 431 67.46 9.62 55.81
CA GLU A 431 66.96 8.48 56.61
C GLU A 431 66.67 7.21 55.78
N TRP A 432 67.48 6.93 54.76
CA TRP A 432 67.26 5.87 53.76
C TRP A 432 67.82 4.51 54.19
N ILE A 433 67.13 3.89 55.15
CA ILE A 433 67.28 2.45 55.44
C ILE A 433 65.88 1.82 55.53
N PHE A 434 65.61 0.84 54.65
CA PHE A 434 64.44 -0.04 54.63
C PHE A 434 64.91 -1.50 54.63
#